data_AF-A0A0M3DF59-F1
#
_entry.id   AF-A0A0M3DF59-F1
#
_cell.length_a   1.000
_cell.length_b   1.000
_cell.length_c   1.000
_cell.angle_alpha   90.00
_cell.angle_beta   90.00
_cell.angle_gamma   90.00
#
_symmetry.space_group_name_H-M   'P 1'
#
loop_
_entity.id
_entity.type
_entity.pdbx_description
1 polymer ?
#
loop_
_entity_poly.entity_id
_entity_poly.type
_entity_poly.pdbx_seq_one_letter_code
_entity_poly.pdbx_strand_id
1 'polypeptide(L)'
;MGTKHNKKTFTLIKVIIIVAILILTCTIIMRGRNSEIIGNTDEEVLNNITSSDLMDSIGKENISIVDTIGIEDSKIVGFKSDTGHGYSVYEKNKQGDFVMTDSAAQGISDTGLRASDFVVSYDTSNGLEHSEKAYISISEDKRISKVAMSINERTFITPFDSSKPAMVVVSDVVPITHNKDGVTYKCIYFDQNGKEIIE
;
A
#
# COMPACT_ATOMS: atom_id res chain seq x y z
N MET A 1 -30.31 37.48 54.02
CA MET A 1 -30.49 37.08 52.60
C MET A 1 -29.12 36.93 51.97
N GLY A 2 -28.68 35.74 51.55
CA GLY A 2 -27.33 35.61 50.96
C GLY A 2 -26.78 34.22 50.61
N THR A 3 -27.54 33.12 50.71
CA THR A 3 -26.97 31.76 50.52
C THR A 3 -27.59 30.94 49.38
N LYS A 4 -28.67 31.41 48.74
CA LYS A 4 -29.35 30.67 47.66
C LYS A 4 -28.71 30.86 46.28
N HIS A 5 -28.06 32.00 46.04
CA HIS A 5 -27.46 32.32 44.74
C HIS A 5 -26.16 31.52 44.49
N ASN A 6 -25.38 31.28 45.54
CA ASN A 6 -24.08 30.63 45.43
C ASN A 6 -24.20 29.13 45.11
N LYS A 7 -25.21 28.42 45.65
CA LYS A 7 -25.47 27.01 45.35
C LYS A 7 -25.84 26.77 43.88
N LYS A 8 -26.72 27.58 43.29
CA LYS A 8 -27.14 27.42 41.89
C LYS A 8 -25.99 27.67 40.93
N THR A 9 -25.16 28.69 41.19
CA THR A 9 -23.96 28.97 40.39
C THR A 9 -22.94 27.83 40.52
N PHE A 10 -22.72 27.30 41.72
CA PHE A 10 -21.86 26.13 41.93
C PHE A 10 -22.36 24.88 41.21
N THR A 11 -23.67 24.64 41.21
CA THR A 11 -24.28 23.52 40.48
C THR A 11 -24.12 23.70 38.96
N LEU A 12 -24.32 24.91 38.44
CA LEU A 12 -24.16 25.21 37.02
C LEU A 12 -22.71 25.01 36.55
N ILE A 13 -21.73 25.49 37.33
CA ILE A 13 -20.30 25.31 37.03
C ILE A 13 -19.93 23.82 37.02
N LYS A 14 -20.43 23.03 37.97
CA LYS A 14 -20.21 21.57 38.00
C LYS A 14 -20.76 20.86 36.76
N VAL A 15 -21.96 21.24 36.31
CA VAL A 15 -22.56 20.67 35.09
C VAL A 15 -21.72 21.00 33.85
N ILE A 16 -21.26 22.24 33.72
CA ILE A 16 -20.41 22.66 32.59
C ILE A 16 -19.10 21.86 32.57
N ILE A 17 -18.45 21.69 33.72
CA ILE A 17 -17.21 20.90 33.82
C ILE A 17 -17.44 19.43 33.44
N ILE A 18 -18.54 18.83 33.91
CA ILE A 18 -18.88 17.43 33.57
C ILE A 18 -19.10 17.27 32.06
N VAL A 19 -19.83 18.21 31.44
CA VAL A 19 -20.07 18.18 29.99
C VAL A 19 -18.77 18.36 29.21
N ALA A 20 -17.88 19.27 29.64
CA ALA A 20 -16.58 19.46 29.01
C ALA A 20 -15.67 18.21 29.11
N ILE A 21 -15.67 17.53 30.26
CA ILE A 21 -14.95 16.27 30.45
C ILE A 21 -15.54 15.18 29.57
N LEU A 22 -16.88 15.09 29.47
CA LEU A 22 -17.55 14.10 28.63
C LEU A 22 -17.23 14.30 27.15
N ILE A 23 -17.21 15.55 26.67
CA ILE A 23 -16.81 15.87 25.29
C ILE A 23 -15.34 15.50 25.07
N LEU A 24 -14.45 15.81 26.01
CA LEU A 24 -13.03 15.50 25.92
C LEU A 24 -12.76 13.98 25.94
N THR A 25 -13.50 13.21 26.76
CA THR A 25 -13.37 11.74 26.76
C THR A 25 -13.99 11.14 25.51
N CYS A 26 -15.09 11.67 24.98
CA CYS A 26 -15.66 11.25 23.70
C CYS A 26 -14.69 11.48 22.53
N THR A 27 -13.97 12.61 22.47
CA THR A 27 -12.97 12.85 21.42
C THR A 27 -11.74 11.95 21.57
N ILE A 28 -11.32 11.63 22.81
CA ILE A 28 -10.23 10.68 23.07
C ILE A 28 -10.64 9.24 22.71
N ILE A 29 -11.86 8.81 23.05
CA ILE A 29 -12.37 7.46 22.72
C ILE A 29 -12.58 7.30 21.22
N MET A 30 -13.03 8.33 20.51
CA MET A 30 -13.09 8.32 19.04
C MET A 30 -11.68 8.27 18.42
N ARG A 31 -10.68 8.92 19.03
CA ARG A 31 -9.26 8.75 18.65
C ARG A 31 -8.68 7.38 19.02
N GLY A 32 -9.19 6.74 20.06
CA GLY A 32 -8.65 5.50 20.64
C GLY A 32 -9.26 4.20 20.12
N ARG A 33 -10.34 4.24 19.34
CA ARG A 33 -10.99 3.02 18.77
C ARG A 33 -10.41 2.55 17.44
N ASN A 34 -9.33 3.16 16.95
CA ASN A 34 -8.64 2.75 15.72
C ASN A 34 -7.31 2.04 16.00
N SER A 35 -7.20 1.30 17.11
CA SER A 35 -6.03 0.49 17.41
C SER A 35 -6.06 -0.83 16.65
N GLU A 36 -5.93 -0.77 15.32
CA GLU A 36 -5.28 -1.78 14.46
C GLU A 36 -5.13 -1.29 13.00
N ILE A 37 -4.80 -0.01 12.76
CA ILE A 37 -4.54 0.47 11.39
C ILE A 37 -3.26 1.29 11.33
N ILE A 38 -2.24 0.77 10.68
CA ILE A 38 -1.18 1.61 10.11
C ILE A 38 -1.70 2.08 8.75
N GLY A 39 -2.50 3.16 8.73
CA GLY A 39 -2.93 3.87 7.51
C GLY A 39 -4.37 3.65 7.04
N ASN A 40 -4.63 3.76 5.73
CA ASN A 40 -5.97 3.55 5.15
C ASN A 40 -6.38 2.07 5.22
N THR A 41 -7.68 1.83 5.44
CA THR A 41 -8.31 0.50 5.37
C THR A 41 -8.29 -0.08 3.95
N ASP A 42 -8.43 -1.40 3.83
CA ASP A 42 -8.57 -2.08 2.53
C ASP A 42 -9.73 -1.51 1.70
N GLU A 43 -10.85 -1.16 2.34
CA GLU A 43 -12.00 -0.53 1.69
C GLU A 43 -11.65 0.85 1.12
N GLU A 44 -10.97 1.69 1.89
CA GLU A 44 -10.50 3.01 1.42
C GLU A 44 -9.50 2.87 0.28
N VAL A 45 -8.57 1.91 0.37
CA VAL A 45 -7.59 1.62 -0.68
C VAL A 45 -8.30 1.19 -1.97
N LEU A 46 -9.23 0.24 -1.88
CA LEU A 46 -10.01 -0.22 -3.03
C LEU A 46 -10.88 0.90 -3.62
N ASN A 47 -11.46 1.76 -2.79
CA ASN A 47 -12.22 2.92 -3.25
C ASN A 47 -11.34 3.92 -4.01
N ASN A 48 -10.11 4.17 -3.55
CA ASN A 48 -9.19 5.05 -4.26
C ASN A 48 -8.76 4.44 -5.62
N ILE A 49 -8.43 3.14 -5.64
CA ILE A 49 -8.04 2.42 -6.87
C ILE A 49 -9.20 2.43 -7.88
N THR A 50 -10.41 2.08 -7.46
CA THR A 50 -11.60 2.01 -8.33
C THR A 50 -12.06 3.37 -8.87
N SER A 51 -11.77 4.44 -8.12
CA SER A 51 -12.09 5.82 -8.51
C SER A 51 -11.02 6.47 -9.38
N SER A 52 -9.87 5.81 -9.58
CA SER A 52 -8.79 6.29 -10.44
C SER A 52 -8.97 5.88 -11.91
N ASP A 53 -8.19 6.51 -12.79
CA ASP A 53 -8.15 6.19 -14.23
C ASP A 53 -7.44 4.86 -14.52
N LEU A 54 -6.86 4.18 -13.51
CA LEU A 54 -6.20 2.87 -13.65
C LEU A 54 -7.15 1.82 -14.24
N MET A 55 -8.44 1.96 -13.94
CA MET A 55 -9.49 1.04 -14.36
C MET A 55 -9.70 1.01 -15.87
N ASP A 56 -9.27 2.04 -16.59
CA ASP A 56 -9.33 2.06 -18.05
C ASP A 56 -8.36 1.05 -18.68
N SER A 57 -7.31 0.66 -17.93
CA SER A 57 -6.28 -0.27 -18.38
C SER A 57 -6.52 -1.73 -17.98
N ILE A 58 -7.20 -1.96 -16.85
CA ILE A 58 -7.37 -3.31 -16.27
C ILE A 58 -8.83 -3.68 -15.96
N GLY A 59 -9.79 -2.81 -16.30
CA GLY A 59 -11.20 -3.04 -15.99
C GLY A 59 -11.55 -2.92 -14.51
N LYS A 60 -12.85 -2.89 -14.22
CA LYS A 60 -13.40 -2.68 -12.85
C LYS A 60 -13.82 -3.96 -12.14
N GLU A 61 -13.70 -5.10 -12.79
CA GLU A 61 -14.25 -6.36 -12.29
C GLU A 61 -13.29 -7.08 -11.34
N ASN A 62 -13.86 -7.61 -10.25
CA ASN A 62 -13.19 -8.45 -9.24
C ASN A 62 -11.88 -7.86 -8.71
N ILE A 63 -11.87 -6.55 -8.44
CA ILE A 63 -10.69 -5.89 -7.87
C ILE A 63 -10.47 -6.36 -6.45
N SER A 64 -9.24 -6.78 -6.16
CA SER A 64 -8.83 -7.20 -4.83
C SER A 64 -7.37 -6.82 -4.57
N ILE A 65 -7.07 -6.51 -3.31
CA ILE A 65 -5.69 -6.37 -2.84
C ILE A 65 -5.02 -7.75 -2.87
N VAL A 66 -3.85 -7.82 -3.49
CA VAL A 66 -2.99 -9.01 -3.50
C VAL A 66 -2.16 -9.05 -2.23
N ASP A 67 -1.50 -7.94 -1.91
CA ASP A 67 -0.68 -7.78 -0.71
C ASP A 67 -0.43 -6.29 -0.42
N THR A 68 -0.06 -5.98 0.82
CA THR A 68 0.35 -4.63 1.26
C THR A 68 1.66 -4.71 2.03
N ILE A 69 2.67 -3.98 1.56
CA ILE A 69 3.97 -3.89 2.20
C ILE A 69 4.15 -2.48 2.76
N GLY A 70 4.38 -2.38 4.06
CA GLY A 70 4.78 -1.13 4.71
C GLY A 70 6.30 -0.93 4.63
N ILE A 71 6.73 0.27 4.24
CA ILE A 71 8.13 0.69 4.18
C ILE A 71 8.22 2.07 4.84
N GLU A 72 8.62 2.12 6.12
CA GLU A 72 8.69 3.35 6.91
C GLU A 72 7.39 4.18 6.88
N ASP A 73 7.42 5.41 6.35
CA ASP A 73 6.28 6.32 6.18
C ASP A 73 5.56 6.12 4.83
N SER A 74 5.88 5.03 4.12
CA SER A 74 5.27 4.61 2.86
C SER A 74 4.58 3.25 2.98
N LYS A 75 3.60 2.98 2.12
CA LYS A 75 3.07 1.64 1.86
C LYS A 75 2.86 1.41 0.37
N ILE A 76 3.17 0.21 -0.09
CA ILE A 76 2.93 -0.26 -1.45
C ILE A 76 1.84 -1.32 -1.40
N VAL A 77 0.76 -1.08 -2.12
CA VAL A 77 -0.36 -2.00 -2.26
C VAL A 77 -0.32 -2.59 -3.66
N GLY A 78 -0.11 -3.90 -3.76
CA GLY A 78 -0.33 -4.65 -4.99
C GLY A 78 -1.80 -5.04 -5.10
N PHE A 79 -2.39 -4.89 -6.27
CA PHE A 79 -3.78 -5.26 -6.52
C PHE A 79 -3.94 -5.94 -7.87
N LYS A 80 -5.06 -6.63 -8.03
CA LYS A 80 -5.45 -7.27 -9.28
C LYS A 80 -6.90 -6.97 -9.61
N SER A 81 -7.23 -7.16 -10.87
CA SER A 81 -8.58 -7.33 -11.42
C SER A 81 -8.62 -8.67 -12.15
N ASP A 82 -9.66 -8.91 -12.96
CA ASP A 82 -9.68 -10.04 -13.90
C ASP A 82 -8.75 -9.86 -15.10
N THR A 83 -8.47 -8.62 -15.52
CA THR A 83 -7.74 -8.35 -16.78
C THR A 83 -6.40 -7.66 -16.60
N GLY A 84 -5.97 -7.43 -15.36
CA GLY A 84 -4.65 -6.87 -15.11
C GLY A 84 -4.26 -6.77 -13.64
N HIS A 85 -2.99 -6.41 -13.44
CA HIS A 85 -2.38 -6.16 -12.13
C HIS A 85 -1.98 -4.70 -12.02
N GLY A 86 -1.78 -4.23 -10.80
CA GLY A 86 -1.28 -2.89 -10.57
C GLY A 86 -0.75 -2.69 -9.17
N TYR A 87 -0.21 -1.51 -8.94
CA TYR A 87 0.21 -1.05 -7.63
C TYR A 87 -0.28 0.35 -7.34
N SER A 88 -0.39 0.65 -6.05
CA SER A 88 -0.58 2.02 -5.55
C SER A 88 0.35 2.25 -4.37
N VAL A 89 0.97 3.43 -4.36
CA VAL A 89 1.86 3.89 -3.30
C VAL A 89 1.10 4.92 -2.48
N TYR A 90 1.19 4.77 -1.17
CA TYR A 90 0.67 5.76 -0.25
C TYR A 90 1.78 6.24 0.66
N GLU A 91 1.88 7.55 0.80
CA GLU A 91 2.85 8.22 1.66
C GLU A 91 2.13 8.93 2.79
N LYS A 92 2.73 8.89 3.98
CA LYS A 92 2.20 9.54 5.15
C LYS A 92 2.45 11.04 5.08
N ASN A 93 1.36 11.82 5.10
CA ASN A 93 1.43 13.27 5.12
C ASN A 93 1.79 13.82 6.52
N LYS A 94 1.94 15.14 6.64
CA LYS A 94 2.27 15.82 7.91
C LYS A 94 1.20 15.65 9.00
N GLN A 95 -0.04 15.33 8.62
CA GLN A 95 -1.15 15.05 9.54
C GLN A 95 -1.10 13.60 10.05
N GLY A 96 -0.26 12.75 9.46
CA GLY A 96 -0.14 11.34 9.78
C GLY A 96 -1.02 10.43 8.92
N ASP A 97 -1.71 10.98 7.92
CA ASP A 97 -2.61 10.23 7.04
C ASP A 97 -1.86 9.72 5.81
N PHE A 98 -2.13 8.49 5.42
CA PHE A 98 -1.59 7.92 4.18
C PHE A 98 -2.42 8.41 2.98
N VAL A 99 -1.76 9.04 2.01
CA VAL A 99 -2.37 9.57 0.79
C VAL A 99 -1.74 8.90 -0.42
N MET A 100 -2.53 8.51 -1.41
CA MET A 100 -2.01 7.91 -2.64
C MET A 100 -1.17 8.94 -3.40
N THR A 101 0.08 8.62 -3.69
CA THR A 101 1.05 9.52 -4.36
C THR A 101 1.49 9.01 -5.72
N ASP A 102 1.47 7.70 -5.92
CA ASP A 102 1.79 7.07 -7.20
C ASP A 102 0.93 5.82 -7.41
N SER A 103 0.68 5.47 -8.67
CA SER A 103 -0.02 4.25 -9.03
C SER A 103 0.16 3.94 -10.51
N ALA A 104 0.24 2.65 -10.84
CA ALA A 104 0.18 2.20 -12.22
C ALA A 104 -0.49 0.83 -12.28
N ALA A 105 -1.02 0.52 -13.46
CA ALA A 105 -1.63 -0.76 -13.74
C ALA A 105 -1.29 -1.20 -15.17
N GLN A 106 -1.27 -2.51 -15.38
CA GLN A 106 -0.95 -3.14 -16.65
C GLN A 106 -1.93 -4.28 -16.91
N GLY A 107 -2.49 -4.31 -18.11
CA GLY A 107 -3.31 -5.42 -18.57
C GLY A 107 -2.48 -6.68 -18.76
N ILE A 108 -3.05 -7.83 -18.40
CA ILE A 108 -2.45 -9.16 -18.59
C ILE A 108 -3.18 -9.91 -19.69
N SER A 109 -2.47 -10.79 -20.38
CA SER A 109 -3.05 -11.66 -21.40
C SER A 109 -3.73 -12.86 -20.77
N ASP A 110 -4.93 -13.21 -21.23
CA ASP A 110 -5.64 -14.42 -20.82
C ASP A 110 -4.96 -15.71 -21.30
N THR A 111 -4.14 -15.63 -22.36
CA THR A 111 -3.43 -16.78 -22.91
C THR A 111 -1.94 -16.81 -22.54
N GLY A 112 -1.44 -15.72 -21.95
CA GLY A 112 -0.02 -15.55 -21.57
C GLY A 112 0.29 -16.02 -20.16
N LEU A 113 1.46 -15.63 -19.66
CA LEU A 113 1.78 -15.76 -18.25
C LEU A 113 1.01 -14.68 -17.48
N ARG A 114 0.21 -15.08 -16.48
CA ARG A 114 -0.56 -14.13 -15.66
C ARG A 114 0.30 -13.53 -14.55
N ALA A 115 1.32 -12.78 -14.96
CA ALA A 115 2.23 -12.07 -14.08
C ALA A 115 2.54 -10.66 -14.62
N SER A 116 2.94 -9.75 -13.74
CA SER A 116 3.31 -8.38 -14.08
C SER A 116 4.40 -7.86 -13.17
N ASP A 117 5.27 -7.02 -13.73
CA ASP A 117 6.46 -6.52 -13.07
C ASP A 117 6.47 -5.00 -13.09
N PHE A 118 6.74 -4.37 -11.95
CA PHE A 118 6.76 -2.91 -11.86
C PHE A 118 8.01 -2.40 -11.12
N VAL A 119 8.44 -1.21 -11.54
CA VAL A 119 9.39 -0.39 -10.79
C VAL A 119 8.59 0.71 -10.12
N VAL A 120 8.60 0.73 -8.80
CA VAL A 120 7.77 1.59 -7.95
C VAL A 120 8.65 2.66 -7.31
N SER A 121 8.24 3.92 -7.41
CA SER A 121 8.84 5.01 -6.64
C SER A 121 8.09 5.18 -5.33
N TYR A 122 8.81 5.33 -4.22
CA TYR A 122 8.22 5.72 -2.94
C TYR A 122 9.16 6.65 -2.20
N ASP A 123 8.63 7.47 -1.30
CA ASP A 123 9.42 8.37 -0.47
C ASP A 123 9.46 7.93 0.99
N THR A 124 10.66 7.94 1.58
CA THR A 124 10.92 7.70 3.00
C THR A 124 11.06 9.01 3.79
N SER A 125 11.10 10.18 3.12
CA SER A 125 11.36 11.47 3.77
C SER A 125 10.76 12.71 3.06
N ASN A 126 9.57 13.16 3.48
CA ASN A 126 9.02 14.52 3.30
C ASN A 126 9.16 15.19 1.89
N GLY A 127 9.22 14.44 0.80
CA GLY A 127 9.08 14.88 -0.58
C GLY A 127 9.79 13.99 -1.62
N LEU A 128 9.20 13.90 -2.83
CA LEU A 128 9.68 13.17 -4.01
C LEU A 128 11.12 13.47 -4.49
N GLU A 129 11.81 14.45 -3.89
CA GLU A 129 13.20 14.77 -4.23
C GLU A 129 14.19 13.65 -3.84
N HIS A 130 13.78 12.71 -2.97
CA HIS A 130 14.56 11.55 -2.55
C HIS A 130 13.81 10.22 -2.74
N SER A 131 13.10 10.05 -3.87
CA SER A 131 12.32 8.82 -4.10
C SER A 131 13.21 7.57 -4.18
N GLU A 132 13.02 6.65 -3.26
CA GLU A 132 13.57 5.30 -3.33
C GLU A 132 12.81 4.45 -4.36
N LYS A 133 13.37 3.27 -4.68
CA LYS A 133 12.81 2.36 -5.67
C LYS A 133 12.56 0.99 -5.05
N ALA A 134 11.33 0.50 -5.24
CA ALA A 134 10.97 -0.89 -5.02
C ALA A 134 10.72 -1.56 -6.37
N TYR A 135 11.01 -2.86 -6.42
CA TYR A 135 10.79 -3.70 -7.57
C TYR A 135 9.78 -4.75 -7.17
N ILE A 136 8.69 -4.82 -7.91
CA ILE A 136 7.59 -5.71 -7.56
C ILE A 136 7.31 -6.66 -8.72
N SER A 137 6.95 -7.88 -8.35
CA SER A 137 6.41 -8.88 -9.26
C SER A 137 5.12 -9.41 -8.65
N ILE A 138 4.03 -9.40 -9.43
CA ILE A 138 2.72 -9.90 -9.03
C ILE A 138 2.38 -11.07 -9.94
N SER A 139 1.88 -12.16 -9.37
CA SER A 139 1.43 -13.32 -10.14
C SER A 139 0.17 -13.93 -9.55
N GLU A 140 -0.72 -14.39 -10.42
CA GLU A 140 -1.79 -15.33 -10.08
C GLU A 140 -1.71 -16.63 -10.90
N ASP A 141 -0.60 -16.82 -11.62
CA ASP A 141 -0.39 -17.98 -12.47
C ASP A 141 0.10 -19.18 -11.64
N LYS A 142 -0.75 -20.22 -11.56
CA LYS A 142 -0.49 -21.44 -10.79
C LYS A 142 0.73 -22.23 -11.28
N ARG A 143 1.23 -21.95 -12.48
CA ARG A 143 2.46 -22.58 -13.01
C ARG A 143 3.71 -22.02 -12.34
N ILE A 144 3.68 -20.77 -11.87
CA ILE A 144 4.83 -20.07 -11.29
C ILE A 144 5.00 -20.47 -9.83
N SER A 145 6.19 -20.95 -9.47
CA SER A 145 6.57 -21.24 -8.08
C SER A 145 7.65 -20.30 -7.54
N LYS A 146 8.30 -19.53 -8.43
CA LYS A 146 9.49 -18.74 -8.10
C LYS A 146 9.73 -17.68 -9.16
N VAL A 147 10.33 -16.57 -8.75
CA VAL A 147 10.80 -15.51 -9.62
C VAL A 147 12.26 -15.19 -9.33
N ALA A 148 13.05 -14.98 -10.38
CA ALA A 148 14.34 -14.33 -10.30
C ALA A 148 14.19 -12.89 -10.79
N MET A 149 14.43 -11.93 -9.90
CA MET A 149 14.38 -10.51 -10.16
C MET A 149 15.81 -9.99 -10.30
N SER A 150 16.20 -9.63 -11.52
CA SER A 150 17.50 -9.03 -11.83
C SER A 150 17.35 -7.51 -11.83
N ILE A 151 18.03 -6.86 -10.90
CA ILE A 151 18.06 -5.41 -10.74
C ILE A 151 19.52 -4.98 -10.94
N ASN A 152 19.80 -4.32 -12.05
CA ASN A 152 21.15 -4.05 -12.52
C ASN A 152 22.00 -5.35 -12.55
N GLU A 153 23.09 -5.40 -11.79
CA GLU A 153 24.01 -6.55 -11.74
C GLU A 153 23.67 -7.54 -10.61
N ARG A 154 22.57 -7.35 -9.88
CA ARG A 154 22.18 -8.20 -8.75
C ARG A 154 20.91 -8.99 -9.08
N THR A 155 20.87 -10.25 -8.65
CA THR A 155 19.71 -11.13 -8.84
C THR A 155 19.20 -11.64 -7.50
N PHE A 156 17.90 -11.50 -7.30
CA PHE A 156 17.16 -11.96 -6.13
C PHE A 156 16.24 -13.08 -6.55
N ILE A 157 16.25 -14.19 -5.82
CA ILE A 157 15.41 -15.34 -6.12
C ILE A 157 14.45 -15.55 -4.97
N THR A 158 13.15 -15.42 -5.26
CA THR A 158 12.10 -15.46 -4.24
C THR A 158 11.01 -16.44 -4.66
N PRO A 159 10.50 -17.30 -3.75
CA PRO A 159 9.38 -18.16 -4.04
C PRO A 159 8.08 -17.36 -4.22
N PHE A 160 7.19 -17.86 -5.08
CA PHE A 160 5.79 -17.47 -5.15
C PHE A 160 4.92 -18.57 -4.53
N ASP A 161 3.92 -18.18 -3.76
CA ASP A 161 2.87 -19.09 -3.34
C ASP A 161 1.89 -19.29 -4.50
N SER A 162 2.03 -20.39 -5.24
CA SER A 162 1.20 -20.69 -6.41
C SER A 162 -0.26 -21.04 -6.08
N SER A 163 -0.60 -21.16 -4.80
CA SER A 163 -1.98 -21.48 -4.38
C SER A 163 -2.93 -20.29 -4.44
N LYS A 164 -2.41 -19.06 -4.49
CA LYS A 164 -3.18 -17.81 -4.49
C LYS A 164 -2.44 -16.71 -5.25
N PRO A 165 -3.10 -15.60 -5.61
CA PRO A 165 -2.40 -14.41 -6.07
C PRO A 165 -1.36 -13.98 -5.03
N ALA A 166 -0.17 -13.65 -5.49
CA ALA A 166 0.96 -13.31 -4.63
C ALA A 166 1.76 -12.15 -5.23
N MET A 167 2.38 -11.37 -4.33
CA MET A 167 3.29 -10.28 -4.67
C MET A 167 4.64 -10.55 -4.02
N VAL A 168 5.71 -10.30 -4.77
CA VAL A 168 7.08 -10.28 -4.25
C VAL A 168 7.60 -8.86 -4.41
N VAL A 169 8.26 -8.35 -3.36
CA VAL A 169 8.85 -7.01 -3.34
C VAL A 169 10.32 -7.10 -2.98
N VAL A 170 11.15 -6.36 -3.71
CA VAL A 170 12.56 -6.13 -3.40
C VAL A 170 12.78 -4.61 -3.27
N SER A 171 13.13 -4.13 -2.08
CA SER A 171 13.43 -2.72 -1.77
C SER A 171 14.84 -2.57 -1.20
N ASP A 172 15.35 -1.33 -1.11
CA ASP A 172 16.63 -0.95 -0.47
C ASP A 172 17.93 -1.46 -1.10
N VAL A 173 17.90 -2.02 -2.32
CA VAL A 173 19.07 -2.73 -2.86
C VAL A 173 19.95 -1.95 -3.82
N VAL A 174 19.50 -0.78 -4.29
CA VAL A 174 20.28 0.09 -5.20
C VAL A 174 20.24 1.54 -4.73
N PRO A 175 21.34 2.08 -4.18
CA PRO A 175 21.47 3.52 -3.97
C PRO A 175 21.38 4.22 -5.33
N ILE A 176 20.44 5.18 -5.45
CA ILE A 176 20.19 6.00 -6.66
C ILE A 176 21.48 6.62 -7.21
N THR A 177 22.46 6.86 -6.33
CA THR A 177 23.77 7.46 -6.63
C THR A 177 24.65 6.66 -7.61
N HIS A 178 24.36 5.37 -7.85
CA HIS A 178 25.23 4.51 -8.67
C HIS A 178 24.80 4.35 -10.13
N ASN A 179 23.60 4.79 -10.54
CA ASN A 179 23.15 4.62 -11.92
C ASN A 179 22.84 5.95 -12.60
N LYS A 180 23.83 6.46 -13.35
CA LYS A 180 23.64 7.55 -14.32
C LYS A 180 22.88 7.11 -15.57
N ASP A 181 22.83 5.81 -15.84
CA ASP A 181 22.31 5.23 -17.09
C ASP A 181 20.90 4.63 -16.96
N GLY A 182 20.19 4.93 -15.86
CA GLY A 182 18.86 4.36 -15.56
C GLY A 182 18.93 3.02 -14.83
N VAL A 183 17.79 2.42 -14.54
CA VAL A 183 17.68 1.15 -13.80
C VAL A 183 17.32 0.02 -14.77
N THR A 184 18.10 -1.06 -14.78
CA THR A 184 17.75 -2.28 -15.52
C THR A 184 16.97 -3.21 -14.60
N TYR A 185 15.76 -3.59 -14.98
CA TYR A 185 14.92 -4.52 -14.24
C TYR A 185 14.38 -5.61 -15.17
N LYS A 186 14.57 -6.87 -14.79
CA LYS A 186 14.09 -8.04 -15.52
C LYS A 186 13.62 -9.12 -14.55
N CYS A 187 12.50 -9.74 -14.87
CA CYS A 187 12.03 -10.95 -14.19
C CYS A 187 12.15 -12.18 -15.08
N ILE A 188 12.42 -13.32 -14.44
CA ILE A 188 12.36 -14.66 -15.03
C ILE A 188 11.57 -15.55 -14.07
N TYR A 189 10.59 -16.27 -14.59
CA TYR A 189 9.68 -17.09 -13.79
C TYR A 189 9.98 -18.57 -13.94
N PHE A 190 9.84 -19.33 -12.86
CA PHE A 190 10.15 -20.76 -12.84
C PHE A 190 8.99 -21.59 -12.30
N ASP A 191 8.82 -22.79 -12.87
CA ASP A 191 7.89 -23.80 -12.38
C ASP A 191 8.40 -24.48 -11.09
N GLN A 192 7.57 -25.34 -10.51
CA GLN A 192 7.89 -26.11 -9.29
C GLN A 192 9.13 -27.02 -9.43
N ASN A 193 9.55 -27.36 -10.66
CA ASN A 193 10.73 -28.16 -10.93
C ASN A 193 11.98 -27.27 -11.12
N GLY A 194 11.83 -25.95 -11.02
CA GLY A 194 12.89 -24.98 -11.28
C GLY A 194 13.17 -24.74 -12.76
N LYS A 195 12.27 -25.15 -13.66
CA LYS A 195 12.37 -24.88 -15.09
C LYS A 195 11.81 -23.50 -15.41
N GLU A 196 12.54 -22.72 -16.20
CA GLU A 196 12.06 -21.43 -16.71
C GLU A 196 10.79 -21.60 -17.53
N ILE A 197 9.81 -20.73 -17.27
CA ILE A 197 8.57 -20.65 -18.03
C ILE A 197 8.79 -19.58 -19.09
N ILE A 198 8.88 -20.02 -20.34
CA ILE A 198 9.02 -19.15 -21.52
C ILE A 198 7.61 -18.92 -22.06
N GLU A 199 7.23 -17.66 -22.26
CA GLU A 199 5.99 -17.26 -22.95
C GLU A 199 6.01 -17.64 -24.44
#